data_AF-A0A5E4ICM9-F1
#
_entry.id   AF-A0A5E4ICM9-F1
#
_cell.length_a   1.000
_cell.length_b   1.000
_cell.length_c   1.000
_cell.angle_alpha   90.00
_cell.angle_beta   90.00
_cell.angle_gamma   90.00
#
_symmetry.space_group_name_H-M   'P 1'
#
loop_
_entity.id
_entity.type
_entity.pdbx_description
1 polymer ?
#
loop_
_entity_poly.entity_id
_entity_poly.type
_entity_poly.pdbx_seq_one_letter_code
_entity_poly.pdbx_strand_id
1 'polypeptide(L)'
;MSEAGNLGYIPLGCDLLGQVDYYGAILGKKGLITIEGEFRISKLGLIVDLIKAIDVPYDMISRLTTAIIEAWRLDAPERSLEERAEEMSYIMQSIEAIRSTIQWCKRHQGPDTVRRLDIAVLFALPLMPSDLCSSEVGRVHNLLGQIVDYLSKTDETNMKSLIVE
;
A
#
# COMPACT_ATOMS: atom_id res chain seq x y z
N MET A 1 -42.57 -6.25 -10.32
CA MET A 1 -42.01 -6.17 -8.95
C MET A 1 -40.88 -7.17 -8.83
N SER A 2 -39.64 -6.68 -8.84
CA SER A 2 -38.50 -7.30 -8.15
C SER A 2 -37.41 -6.24 -8.11
N GLU A 3 -37.46 -5.39 -7.08
CA GLU A 3 -36.32 -4.56 -6.68
C GLU A 3 -35.31 -5.48 -6.01
N ALA A 4 -34.46 -6.11 -6.81
CA ALA A 4 -33.22 -6.68 -6.30
C ALA A 4 -32.29 -5.50 -6.02
N GLY A 5 -32.06 -5.24 -4.73
CA GLY A 5 -31.20 -4.18 -4.23
C GLY A 5 -29.85 -4.20 -4.94
N ASN A 6 -29.58 -3.12 -5.65
CA ASN A 6 -28.28 -2.76 -6.20
C ASN A 6 -27.35 -2.49 -5.00
N LEU A 7 -26.81 -3.54 -4.39
CA LEU A 7 -25.66 -3.47 -3.51
C LEU A 7 -24.57 -2.77 -4.33
N GLY A 8 -24.30 -1.51 -3.98
CA GLY A 8 -23.50 -0.60 -4.78
C GLY A 8 -22.22 -1.27 -5.26
N TYR A 9 -22.12 -1.46 -6.57
CA TYR A 9 -20.87 -1.82 -7.21
C TYR A 9 -19.87 -0.72 -6.90
N ILE A 10 -19.00 -0.94 -5.91
CA ILE A 10 -17.85 -0.07 -5.66
C ILE A 10 -16.88 -0.37 -6.80
N PRO A 11 -16.63 0.59 -7.71
CA PRO A 11 -15.74 0.34 -8.84
C PRO A 11 -14.34 0.00 -8.33
N LEU A 12 -13.65 -0.91 -9.02
CA LEU A 12 -12.29 -1.35 -8.70
C LEU A 12 -11.39 -0.14 -8.39
N GLY A 13 -10.78 -0.15 -7.20
CA GLY A 13 -9.85 0.87 -6.76
C GLY A 13 -10.46 2.25 -6.45
N CYS A 14 -11.78 2.39 -6.33
CA CYS A 14 -12.39 3.65 -5.87
C CYS A 14 -12.02 3.97 -4.42
N ASP A 15 -12.05 2.98 -3.53
CA ASP A 15 -11.67 3.18 -2.11
C ASP A 15 -10.18 3.50 -1.99
N LEU A 16 -9.33 2.77 -2.73
CA LEU A 16 -7.89 3.03 -2.77
C LEU A 16 -7.55 4.41 -3.38
N LEU A 17 -8.28 4.84 -4.42
CA LEU A 17 -8.09 6.17 -5.00
C LEU A 17 -8.43 7.27 -3.98
N GLY A 18 -9.54 7.11 -3.25
CA GLY A 18 -9.92 8.01 -2.17
C GLY A 18 -8.86 8.07 -1.07
N GLN A 19 -8.29 6.93 -0.69
CA GLN A 19 -7.21 6.86 0.30
C GLN A 19 -5.95 7.61 -0.16
N VAL A 20 -5.46 7.37 -1.37
CA VAL A 20 -4.24 8.04 -1.85
C VAL A 20 -4.44 9.53 -2.09
N ASP A 21 -5.65 9.96 -2.47
CA ASP A 21 -5.99 11.38 -2.60
C ASP A 21 -6.08 12.06 -1.23
N TYR A 22 -6.65 11.39 -0.21
CA TYR A 22 -6.67 11.86 1.17
C TYR A 22 -5.26 12.07 1.72
N TYR A 23 -4.39 11.06 1.61
CA TYR A 23 -3.01 11.18 2.08
C TYR A 23 -2.21 12.20 1.27
N GLY A 24 -2.44 12.29 -0.04
CA GLY A 24 -1.82 13.32 -0.89
C GLY A 24 -2.18 14.74 -0.43
N ALA A 25 -3.42 14.98 0.00
CA ALA A 25 -3.85 16.26 0.55
C ALA A 25 -3.22 16.57 1.92
N ILE A 26 -3.13 15.58 2.81
CA ILE A 26 -2.50 15.74 4.13
C ILE A 26 -1.01 16.00 3.98
N LEU A 27 -0.31 15.14 3.25
CA LEU A 27 1.13 15.19 3.08
C LEU A 27 1.57 16.41 2.26
N GLY A 28 0.72 16.89 1.34
CA GLY A 28 0.92 18.12 0.59
C GLY A 28 0.71 19.41 1.40
N LYS A 29 0.26 19.34 2.66
CA LYS A 29 0.03 20.53 3.49
C LYS A 29 1.36 21.20 3.85
N LYS A 30 1.45 22.50 3.57
CA LYS A 30 2.62 23.33 3.94
C LYS A 30 2.89 23.23 5.44
N GLY A 31 4.15 22.99 5.80
CA GLY A 31 4.61 22.93 7.19
C GLY A 31 4.55 21.55 7.83
N LEU A 32 3.92 20.53 7.22
CA LEU A 32 3.90 19.19 7.80
C LEU A 32 5.32 18.63 8.00
N ILE A 33 6.22 18.86 7.05
CA ILE A 33 7.64 18.44 7.14
C ILE A 33 8.40 19.08 8.30
N THR A 34 7.88 20.18 8.87
CA THR A 34 8.49 20.84 10.03
C THR A 34 8.07 20.21 11.36
N ILE A 35 7.03 19.37 11.34
CA ILE A 35 6.48 18.70 12.53
C ILE A 35 6.71 17.19 12.36
N GLU A 36 7.86 16.71 12.82
CA GLU A 36 8.32 15.33 12.59
C GLU A 36 7.29 14.29 13.02
N GLY A 37 6.71 14.43 14.22
CA GLY A 37 5.72 13.47 14.73
C GLY A 37 4.49 13.36 13.84
N GLU A 38 3.93 14.48 13.37
CA GLU A 38 2.77 14.47 12.47
C GLU A 38 3.10 13.87 11.10
N PHE A 39 4.29 14.17 10.58
CA PHE A 39 4.78 13.58 9.34
C PHE A 39 4.92 12.05 9.45
N ARG A 40 5.60 11.57 10.50
CA ARG A 40 5.81 10.13 10.76
C ARG A 40 4.48 9.39 10.93
N ILE A 41 3.53 9.97 11.67
CA ILE A 41 2.20 9.37 11.89
C ILE A 41 1.41 9.32 10.58
N SER A 42 1.43 10.40 9.79
CA SER A 42 0.73 10.44 8.50
C SER A 42 1.30 9.41 7.52
N LYS A 43 2.63 9.26 7.50
CA LYS A 43 3.32 8.25 6.68
C LYS A 43 2.99 6.83 7.11
N LEU A 44 2.99 6.54 8.42
CA LEU A 44 2.58 5.24 8.95
C LEU A 44 1.13 4.92 8.58
N GLY A 45 0.22 5.91 8.73
CA GLY A 45 -1.18 5.77 8.34
C GLY A 45 -1.32 5.37 6.87
N LEU A 46 -0.64 6.08 5.98
CA LEU A 46 -0.60 5.77 4.55
C LEU A 46 -0.15 4.32 4.31
N ILE A 47 0.97 3.91 4.88
CA ILE A 47 1.51 2.55 4.69
C ILE A 47 0.51 1.48 5.16
N VAL A 48 -0.10 1.68 6.33
CA VAL A 48 -1.06 0.73 6.91
C VAL A 48 -2.32 0.63 6.05
N ASP A 49 -2.86 1.75 5.58
CA ASP A 49 -4.08 1.74 4.76
C ASP A 49 -3.82 1.16 3.37
N LEU A 50 -2.66 1.44 2.77
CA LEU A 50 -2.24 0.81 1.52
C LEU A 50 -2.14 -0.71 1.66
N ILE A 51 -1.52 -1.21 2.73
CA ILE A 51 -1.39 -2.65 2.98
C ILE A 51 -2.77 -3.31 3.14
N LYS A 52 -3.68 -2.67 3.88
CA LYS A 52 -5.04 -3.17 4.09
C LYS A 52 -5.89 -3.19 2.82
N ALA A 53 -5.52 -2.42 1.80
CA ALA A 53 -6.23 -2.39 0.53
C ALA A 53 -5.86 -3.54 -0.42
N ILE A 54 -4.84 -4.34 -0.08
CA ILE A 54 -4.36 -5.47 -0.89
C ILE A 54 -5.25 -6.69 -0.67
N ASP A 55 -5.69 -7.33 -1.74
CA ASP A 55 -6.54 -8.54 -1.70
C ASP A 55 -5.74 -9.83 -1.40
N VAL A 56 -5.32 -9.98 -0.14
CA VAL A 56 -4.64 -11.20 0.38
C VAL A 56 -5.24 -11.65 1.71
N PRO A 57 -4.97 -12.90 2.16
CA PRO A 57 -5.52 -13.42 3.40
C PRO A 57 -5.30 -12.48 4.58
N TYR A 58 -6.36 -12.28 5.37
CA TYR A 58 -6.39 -11.33 6.48
C TYR A 58 -5.27 -11.58 7.50
N ASP A 59 -4.90 -12.83 7.76
CA ASP A 59 -3.82 -13.17 8.67
C ASP A 59 -2.46 -12.63 8.19
N MET A 60 -2.21 -12.61 6.88
CA MET A 60 -1.00 -12.04 6.29
C MET A 60 -0.97 -10.52 6.45
N ILE A 61 -2.09 -9.86 6.14
CA ILE A 61 -2.26 -8.40 6.36
C ILE A 61 -2.08 -8.04 7.83
N SER A 62 -2.72 -8.77 8.73
CA SER A 62 -2.66 -8.52 10.16
C SER A 62 -1.22 -8.69 10.68
N ARG A 63 -0.53 -9.77 10.30
CA ARG A 63 0.86 -10.02 10.73
C ARG A 63 1.81 -8.93 10.23
N LEU A 64 1.69 -8.52 8.96
CA LEU A 64 2.51 -7.45 8.40
C LEU A 64 2.22 -6.10 9.07
N THR A 65 0.94 -5.75 9.21
CA THR A 65 0.53 -4.49 9.84
C THR A 65 1.03 -4.41 11.28
N THR A 66 0.84 -5.47 12.07
CA THR A 66 1.35 -5.53 13.45
C THR A 66 2.87 -5.39 13.47
N ALA A 67 3.60 -6.11 12.63
CA ALA A 67 5.05 -6.02 12.58
C ALA A 67 5.55 -4.62 12.21
N ILE A 68 4.90 -3.93 11.27
CA ILE A 68 5.25 -2.55 10.92
C ILE A 68 4.99 -1.60 12.08
N ILE A 69 3.83 -1.70 12.74
CA ILE A 69 3.49 -0.83 13.88
C ILE A 69 4.46 -1.05 15.05
N GLU A 70 4.78 -2.30 15.38
CA GLU A 70 5.75 -2.65 16.43
C GLU A 70 7.16 -2.15 16.10
N ALA A 71 7.55 -2.21 14.83
CA ALA A 71 8.85 -1.80 14.36
C ALA A 71 8.95 -0.29 14.11
N TRP A 72 7.84 0.45 14.07
CA TRP A 72 7.84 1.84 13.64
C TRP A 72 8.56 2.74 14.64
N ARG A 73 9.51 3.53 14.14
CA ARG A 73 10.22 4.50 14.97
C ARG A 73 9.44 5.80 15.07
N LEU A 74 8.83 6.12 16.20
CA LEU A 74 8.25 7.47 16.35
C LEU A 74 9.36 8.54 16.38
N ASP A 75 10.46 8.23 17.07
CA ASP A 75 11.65 9.07 17.12
C ASP A 75 12.71 8.58 16.11
N ALA A 76 12.68 9.15 14.92
CA ALA A 76 13.77 9.02 13.95
C ALA A 76 14.95 9.93 14.37
N PRO A 77 16.20 9.62 13.96
CA PRO A 77 17.31 10.55 14.14
C PRO A 77 16.95 11.89 13.49
N GLU A 78 17.42 13.01 14.04
CA GLU A 78 17.19 14.33 13.46
C GLU A 78 17.60 14.32 11.98
N ARG A 79 16.60 14.44 11.10
CA ARG A 79 16.79 14.66 9.66
C ARG A 79 16.79 16.14 9.36
N SER A 80 17.63 16.55 8.42
CA SER A 80 17.59 17.91 7.88
C SER A 80 16.25 18.16 7.18
N LEU A 81 15.88 19.43 7.00
CA LEU A 81 14.68 19.79 6.24
C LEU A 81 14.77 19.33 4.78
N GLU A 82 15.98 19.26 4.23
CA GLU A 82 16.24 18.80 2.86
C GLU A 82 15.96 17.30 2.75
N GLU A 83 16.47 16.47 3.67
CA GLU A 83 16.21 15.03 3.70
C GLU A 83 14.71 14.73 3.85
N ARG A 84 13.99 15.51 4.67
CA ARG A 84 12.54 15.37 4.84
C ARG A 84 11.77 15.81 3.59
N ALA A 85 12.26 16.82 2.87
CA ALA A 85 11.65 17.26 1.62
C ALA A 85 11.86 16.21 0.51
N GLU A 86 13.02 15.57 0.45
CA GLU A 86 13.29 14.45 -0.45
C GLU A 86 12.40 13.25 -0.15
N GLU A 87 12.25 12.90 1.13
CA GLU A 87 11.35 11.84 1.57
C GLU A 87 9.90 12.15 1.21
N MET A 88 9.45 13.40 1.42
CA MET A 88 8.13 13.84 1.00
C MET A 88 7.93 13.69 -0.51
N SER A 89 8.93 14.09 -1.30
CA SER A 89 8.90 13.93 -2.76
C SER A 89 8.76 12.45 -3.16
N TYR A 90 9.48 11.55 -2.49
CA TYR A 90 9.36 10.12 -2.71
C TYR A 90 7.95 9.59 -2.37
N ILE A 91 7.38 9.99 -1.23
CA ILE A 91 6.00 9.60 -0.87
C ILE A 91 4.98 10.10 -1.90
N MET A 92 5.15 11.33 -2.40
CA MET A 92 4.26 11.88 -3.44
C MET A 92 4.39 11.12 -4.76
N GLN A 93 5.59 10.65 -5.11
CA GLN A 93 5.80 9.79 -6.29
C GLN A 93 5.14 8.41 -6.10
N SER A 94 5.22 7.82 -4.90
CA SER A 94 4.49 6.60 -4.56
C SER A 94 2.97 6.75 -4.73
N ILE A 95 2.41 7.84 -4.22
CA ILE A 95 0.98 8.17 -4.36
C ILE A 95 0.60 8.30 -5.84
N GLU A 96 1.40 9.00 -6.64
CA GLU A 96 1.14 9.17 -8.06
C GLU A 96 1.25 7.86 -8.84
N ALA A 97 2.22 7.00 -8.52
CA ALA A 97 2.35 5.69 -9.13
C ALA A 97 1.10 4.82 -8.90
N ILE A 98 0.56 4.82 -7.67
CA ILE A 98 -0.67 4.11 -7.33
C ILE A 98 -1.86 4.71 -8.08
N ARG A 99 -2.02 6.05 -8.05
CA ARG A 99 -3.08 6.76 -8.78
C ARG A 99 -3.07 6.42 -10.27
N SER A 100 -1.91 6.49 -10.90
CA SER A 100 -1.71 6.14 -12.31
C SER A 100 -2.07 4.67 -12.59
N THR A 101 -1.70 3.77 -11.69
CA THR A 101 -2.03 2.34 -11.82
C THR A 101 -3.53 2.09 -11.73
N ILE A 102 -4.23 2.73 -10.77
CA ILE A 102 -5.69 2.65 -10.66
C ILE A 102 -6.35 3.13 -11.94
N GLN A 103 -5.92 4.26 -12.48
CA GLN A 103 -6.46 4.79 -13.74
C GLN A 103 -6.22 3.84 -14.91
N TRP A 104 -5.04 3.22 -14.98
CA TRP A 104 -4.73 2.21 -15.99
C TRP A 104 -5.64 1.00 -15.86
N CYS A 105 -5.83 0.49 -14.65
CA CYS A 105 -6.72 -0.64 -14.32
C CYS A 105 -8.18 -0.36 -14.69
N LYS A 106 -8.66 0.86 -14.44
CA LYS A 106 -10.01 1.29 -14.83
C LYS A 106 -10.23 1.28 -16.34
N ARG A 107 -9.18 1.57 -17.14
CA ARG A 107 -9.22 1.55 -18.61
C ARG A 107 -8.99 0.16 -19.20
N HIS A 108 -8.30 -0.72 -18.48
CA HIS A 108 -7.90 -2.06 -18.94
C HIS A 108 -8.39 -3.12 -17.94
N GLN A 109 -9.71 -3.31 -17.90
CA GLN A 109 -10.30 -4.36 -17.09
C GLN A 109 -9.97 -5.73 -17.68
N GLY A 110 -9.56 -6.64 -16.82
CA GLY A 110 -9.18 -7.99 -17.16
C GLY A 110 -9.10 -8.85 -15.90
N PRO A 111 -8.95 -10.17 -16.06
CA PRO A 111 -8.95 -11.12 -14.95
C PRO A 111 -7.84 -10.86 -13.91
N ASP A 112 -6.71 -10.29 -14.34
CA ASP A 112 -5.56 -10.04 -13.46
C ASP A 112 -5.45 -8.59 -12.97
N THR A 113 -6.41 -7.72 -13.30
CA THR A 113 -6.28 -6.28 -13.03
C THR A 113 -6.22 -5.97 -11.54
N VAL A 114 -6.98 -6.69 -10.71
CA VAL A 114 -6.95 -6.57 -9.23
C VAL A 114 -5.56 -6.92 -8.71
N ARG A 115 -5.07 -8.11 -9.08
CA ARG A 115 -3.76 -8.61 -8.67
C ARG A 115 -2.61 -7.71 -9.12
N ARG A 116 -2.67 -7.16 -10.34
CA ARG A 116 -1.68 -6.18 -10.83
C ARG A 116 -1.68 -4.91 -9.99
N LEU A 117 -2.86 -4.46 -9.56
CA LEU A 117 -2.98 -3.32 -8.67
C LEU A 117 -2.39 -3.63 -7.28
N ASP A 118 -2.71 -4.79 -6.71
CA ASP A 118 -2.15 -5.25 -5.42
C ASP A 118 -0.62 -5.29 -5.42
N ILE A 119 -0.04 -5.85 -6.48
CA ILE A 119 1.41 -5.90 -6.68
C ILE A 119 1.97 -4.47 -6.79
N ALA A 120 1.34 -3.60 -7.58
CA ALA A 120 1.77 -2.21 -7.72
C ALA A 120 1.72 -1.44 -6.40
N VAL A 121 0.69 -1.66 -5.56
CA VAL A 121 0.59 -1.07 -4.23
C VAL A 121 1.77 -1.51 -3.35
N LEU A 122 2.11 -2.80 -3.34
CA LEU A 122 3.27 -3.30 -2.59
C LEU A 122 4.58 -2.66 -3.03
N PHE A 123 4.81 -2.56 -4.35
CA PHE A 123 6.04 -1.95 -4.88
C PHE A 123 6.10 -0.43 -4.66
N ALA A 124 4.94 0.22 -4.55
CA ALA A 124 4.86 1.65 -4.29
C ALA A 124 4.82 2.00 -2.80
N LEU A 125 4.84 1.03 -1.88
CA LEU A 125 4.82 1.31 -0.44
C LEU A 125 5.96 2.26 -0.06
N PRO A 126 5.67 3.44 0.51
CA PRO A 126 6.69 4.41 0.86
C PRO A 126 7.38 4.04 2.18
N LEU A 127 7.83 2.79 2.31
CA LEU A 127 8.47 2.24 3.51
C LEU A 127 9.98 2.14 3.30
N MET A 128 10.74 2.89 4.10
CA MET A 128 12.19 2.87 4.10
C MET A 128 12.72 2.05 5.29
N PRO A 129 13.89 1.40 5.17
CA PRO A 129 14.50 0.70 6.31
C PRO A 129 14.73 1.62 7.53
N SER A 130 15.01 2.90 7.28
CA SER A 130 15.22 3.91 8.32
C SER A 130 13.95 4.28 9.08
N ASP A 131 12.77 3.87 8.60
CA ASP A 131 11.51 4.03 9.32
C ASP A 131 11.33 3.03 10.46
N LEU A 132 12.08 1.94 10.42
CA LEU A 132 11.91 0.79 11.29
C LEU A 132 13.09 0.67 12.27
N CYS A 133 12.81 0.06 13.42
CA CYS A 133 13.86 -0.44 14.32
C CYS A 133 14.71 -1.45 13.56
N SER A 134 16.04 -1.29 13.60
CA SER A 134 16.97 -2.07 12.79
C SER A 134 16.87 -3.58 13.02
N SER A 135 16.52 -4.01 14.24
CA SER A 135 16.29 -5.42 14.57
C SER A 135 15.06 -6.02 13.88
N GLU A 136 14.06 -5.21 13.55
CA GLU A 136 12.78 -5.67 13.00
C GLU A 136 12.71 -5.58 11.46
N VAL A 137 13.66 -4.89 10.81
CA VAL A 137 13.69 -4.73 9.34
C VAL A 137 13.61 -6.09 8.64
N GLY A 138 14.38 -7.08 9.11
CA GLY A 138 14.39 -8.42 8.53
C GLY A 138 13.03 -9.13 8.64
N ARG A 139 12.33 -8.96 9.78
CA ARG A 139 10.99 -9.52 10.00
C ARG A 139 9.97 -8.90 9.06
N VAL A 140 9.96 -7.57 8.94
CA VAL A 140 9.04 -6.85 8.03
C VAL A 140 9.28 -7.24 6.57
N HIS A 141 10.55 -7.28 6.14
CA HIS A 141 10.90 -7.72 4.78
C HIS A 141 10.48 -9.18 4.52
N ASN A 142 10.63 -10.07 5.49
CA ASN A 142 10.19 -11.46 5.35
C ASN A 142 8.67 -11.57 5.16
N LEU A 143 7.90 -10.79 5.90
CA LEU A 143 6.44 -10.76 5.77
C LEU A 143 5.99 -10.16 4.43
N LEU A 144 6.63 -9.09 3.96
CA LEU A 144 6.42 -8.54 2.62
C LEU A 144 6.71 -9.60 1.54
N GLY A 145 7.81 -10.34 1.68
CA GLY A 145 8.16 -11.43 0.76
C GLY A 145 7.09 -12.53 0.71
N GLN A 146 6.52 -12.92 1.85
CA GLN A 146 5.42 -13.89 1.88
C GLN A 146 4.19 -13.42 1.10
N ILE A 147 3.83 -12.13 1.20
CA ILE A 147 2.71 -11.55 0.45
C ILE A 147 3.02 -11.55 -1.06
N VAL A 148 4.23 -11.15 -1.44
CA VAL A 148 4.67 -11.19 -2.85
C VAL A 148 4.62 -12.61 -3.41
N ASP A 149 5.07 -13.60 -2.65
CA ASP A 149 5.02 -15.01 -3.04
C ASP A 149 3.57 -15.50 -3.20
N TYR A 150 2.68 -15.12 -2.29
CA TYR A 150 1.26 -15.46 -2.39
C TYR A 150 0.65 -14.87 -3.67
N LEU A 151 0.88 -13.58 -3.91
CA LEU A 151 0.44 -12.90 -5.12
C LEU A 151 1.13 -13.44 -6.37
N SER A 152 2.24 -14.16 -6.28
CA SER A 152 2.92 -14.75 -7.45
C SER A 152 2.42 -16.16 -7.78
N LYS A 153 2.02 -16.94 -6.77
CA LYS A 153 1.64 -18.36 -6.92
C LYS A 153 0.22 -18.58 -7.46
N THR A 154 -0.66 -17.59 -7.38
CA THR A 154 -2.03 -17.70 -7.90
C THR A 154 -2.09 -17.85 -9.44
N ASP A 155 -0.96 -17.65 -10.16
CA ASP A 155 -0.83 -17.97 -11.60
C ASP A 155 -0.89 -19.47 -11.89
N GLU A 156 -0.23 -20.30 -11.09
CA GLU A 156 -0.02 -21.71 -11.47
C GLU A 156 -1.27 -22.58 -11.26
N THR A 157 -2.15 -22.18 -10.36
CA THR A 157 -3.33 -22.99 -10.00
C THR A 157 -4.41 -22.91 -11.08
N ASN A 158 -4.61 -21.73 -11.67
CA ASN A 158 -5.57 -21.54 -12.77
C ASN A 158 -5.09 -22.17 -14.09
N MET A 159 -3.78 -22.34 -14.28
CA MET A 159 -3.23 -23.00 -15.46
C MET A 159 -3.35 -24.53 -15.41
N LYS A 160 -3.37 -25.13 -14.20
CA LYS A 160 -3.55 -26.59 -14.04
C LYS A 160 -5.01 -27.04 -14.15
N SER A 161 -5.98 -26.19 -13.85
CA SER A 161 -7.41 -26.49 -14.02
C SER A 161 -7.89 -26.41 -15.47
N LEU A 162 -7.10 -25.84 -16.39
CA LEU A 162 -7.40 -25.75 -17.82
C LEU A 162 -6.75 -26.85 -18.67
N ILE A 163 -5.93 -27.72 -18.06
CA ILE A 163 -5.24 -28.83 -18.75
C ILE A 163 -5.88 -30.19 -18.42
N VAL A 164 -6.94 -30.20 -17.60
CA VAL A 164 -7.70 -31.42 -17.27
C VAL A 164 -9.18 -31.22 -17.62
N GLU A 165 -9.47 -31.17 -18.92
CA GLU A 165 -10.73 -31.63 -19.52
C GLU A 165 -10.44 -32.28 -20.88
#